data_AF-A0A432XWP8-F1
#
_entry.id   AF-A0A432XWP8-F1
#
_cell.length_a   1.000
_cell.length_b   1.000
_cell.length_c   1.000
_cell.angle_alpha   90.00
_cell.angle_beta   90.00
_cell.angle_gamma   90.00
#
_symmetry.space_group_name_H-M   'P 1'
#
loop_
_entity.id
_entity.type
_entity.pdbx_description
1 polymer ?
#
loop_
_entity_poly.entity_id
_entity_poly.type
_entity_poly.pdbx_seq_one_letter_code
_entity_poly.pdbx_strand_id
1 'polypeptide(L)'
;MIRRRWGFTLIELLVVLTIVGVAASLIGPVAIEQYERTKVTQEREQLLRIIDDVTFRAYTEFQHFELEVEGNQWLLKSGSNEPTIHKFDFIEFKRQSFDVNSHGFWSNDLLFWLEGERQRQTRLNPERIEGSDDDSN
;
A
#
# COMPACT_ATOMS: atom_id res chain seq x y z
N MET A 1 -66.02 -1.82 13.82
CA MET A 1 -65.20 -0.74 13.23
C MET A 1 -64.18 -1.39 12.29
N ILE A 2 -64.47 -1.46 10.98
CA ILE A 2 -63.64 -2.18 10.01
C ILE A 2 -62.54 -1.24 9.53
N ARG A 3 -61.30 -1.45 9.97
CA ARG A 3 -60.12 -0.75 9.44
C ARG A 3 -59.88 -1.23 8.01
N ARG A 4 -60.09 -0.35 7.01
CA ARG A 4 -59.63 -0.62 5.64
C ARG A 4 -58.10 -0.69 5.66
N ARG A 5 -57.55 -1.87 5.36
CA ARG A 5 -56.12 -2.02 5.05
C ARG A 5 -55.91 -1.45 3.65
N TRP A 6 -55.23 -0.31 3.54
CA TRP A 6 -54.77 0.21 2.26
C TRP A 6 -53.60 -0.68 1.80
N GLY A 7 -53.81 -1.42 0.71
CA GLY A 7 -52.78 -2.24 0.09
C GLY A 7 -51.89 -1.39 -0.81
N PHE A 8 -50.61 -1.76 -0.89
CA PHE A 8 -49.63 -1.15 -1.77
C PHE A 8 -50.03 -1.39 -3.24
N THR A 9 -49.90 -0.38 -4.10
CA THR A 9 -50.25 -0.53 -5.52
C THR A 9 -49.04 -1.00 -6.35
N LEU A 10 -49.30 -1.67 -7.47
CA LEU A 10 -48.24 -2.15 -8.38
C LEU A 10 -47.41 -0.99 -8.94
N ILE A 11 -48.07 0.12 -9.29
CA ILE A 11 -47.39 1.31 -9.80
C ILE A 11 -46.45 1.93 -8.76
N GLU A 12 -46.83 1.90 -7.47
CA GLU A 12 -46.03 2.40 -6.37
C GLU A 12 -44.77 1.56 -6.17
N LEU A 13 -44.89 0.22 -6.27
CA LEU A 13 -43.74 -0.67 -6.27
C LEU A 13 -42.82 -0.43 -7.47
N LEU A 14 -43.40 -0.22 -8.66
CA LEU A 14 -42.64 0.02 -9.89
C LEU A 14 -41.86 1.34 -9.80
N VAL A 15 -42.49 2.41 -9.31
CA VAL A 15 -41.82 3.70 -9.10
C VAL A 15 -40.70 3.57 -8.08
N VAL A 16 -40.92 2.88 -6.95
CA VAL A 16 -39.87 2.66 -5.93
C VAL A 16 -38.69 1.89 -6.51
N LEU A 17 -38.94 0.78 -7.21
CA LEU A 17 -37.86 -0.01 -7.83
C LEU A 17 -37.12 0.79 -8.91
N THR A 18 -37.81 1.65 -9.65
CA THR A 18 -37.20 2.54 -10.64
C THR A 18 -36.28 3.55 -9.96
N ILE A 19 -36.72 4.19 -8.88
CA ILE A 19 -35.90 5.13 -8.12
C ILE A 19 -34.68 4.43 -7.51
N VAL A 20 -34.87 3.25 -6.92
CA VAL A 20 -33.75 2.46 -6.36
C VAL A 20 -32.77 2.06 -7.45
N GLY A 21 -33.24 1.63 -8.62
CA GLY A 21 -32.40 1.29 -9.76
C GLY A 21 -31.57 2.47 -10.27
N VAL A 22 -32.18 3.66 -10.38
CA VAL A 22 -31.47 4.89 -10.77
C VAL A 22 -30.47 5.33 -9.69
N ALA A 23 -30.83 5.24 -8.41
CA ALA A 23 -29.91 5.58 -7.33
C ALA A 23 -28.70 4.62 -7.30
N ALA A 24 -28.94 3.32 -7.44
CA ALA A 24 -27.90 2.31 -7.46
C ALA A 24 -26.95 2.46 -8.67
N SER A 25 -27.46 2.83 -9.85
CA SER A 25 -26.63 3.03 -11.04
C SER A 25 -25.71 4.25 -10.92
N LEU A 26 -26.11 5.27 -10.17
CA LEU A 26 -25.29 6.46 -9.91
C LEU A 26 -24.20 6.21 -8.85
N ILE A 27 -24.52 5.47 -7.79
CA ILE A 27 -23.61 5.29 -6.64
C ILE A 27 -22.67 4.10 -6.85
N GLY A 28 -23.09 3.07 -7.60
CA GLY A 28 -22.32 1.85 -7.83
C GLY A 28 -20.88 2.08 -8.29
N PRO A 29 -20.64 2.83 -9.39
CA PRO A 29 -19.28 3.09 -9.88
C PRO A 29 -18.38 3.78 -8.85
N VAL A 30 -18.90 4.79 -8.14
CA VAL A 30 -18.15 5.55 -7.13
C VAL A 30 -17.74 4.65 -5.95
N ALA A 31 -18.63 3.76 -5.51
CA ALA A 31 -18.34 2.83 -4.43
C ALA A 31 -17.22 1.84 -4.80
N ILE A 32 -17.20 1.35 -6.04
CA ILE A 32 -16.17 0.44 -6.54
C ILE A 32 -14.80 1.15 -6.60
N GLU A 33 -14.75 2.34 -7.20
CA GLU A 33 -13.51 3.11 -7.25
C GLU A 33 -12.95 3.42 -5.85
N GLN A 34 -13.81 3.76 -4.90
CA GLN A 34 -13.40 4.06 -3.54
C GLN A 34 -12.83 2.82 -2.83
N TYR A 35 -13.42 1.65 -3.08
CA TYR A 35 -12.94 0.38 -2.56
C TYR A 35 -11.54 0.05 -3.10
N GLU A 36 -11.33 0.15 -4.42
CA GLU A 36 -10.02 -0.08 -5.03
C GLU A 36 -8.95 0.88 -4.51
N ARG A 37 -9.27 2.19 -4.43
CA ARG A 37 -8.35 3.19 -3.85
C ARG A 37 -7.95 2.86 -2.42
N THR A 38 -8.89 2.33 -1.64
CA THR A 38 -8.63 1.90 -0.26
C THR A 38 -7.66 0.73 -0.24
N LYS A 39 -7.82 -0.26 -1.14
CA LYS A 39 -6.91 -1.41 -1.25
C LYS A 39 -5.49 -1.00 -1.64
N VAL A 40 -5.36 -0.14 -2.66
CA VAL A 40 -4.05 0.42 -3.07
C VAL A 40 -3.38 1.12 -1.89
N THR A 41 -4.13 1.92 -1.14
CA THR A 41 -3.59 2.63 0.03
C THR A 41 -3.17 1.68 1.13
N GLN A 42 -3.99 0.68 1.46
CA GLN A 42 -3.68 -0.34 2.47
C GLN A 42 -2.40 -1.11 2.14
N GLU A 43 -2.23 -1.48 0.86
CA GLU A 43 -1.05 -2.19 0.40
C GLU A 43 0.21 -1.32 0.43
N ARG A 44 0.10 -0.03 0.09
CA ARG A 44 1.20 0.92 0.28
C ARG A 44 1.63 1.00 1.74
N GLU A 45 0.69 1.14 2.67
CA GLU A 45 1.01 1.16 4.09
C GLU A 45 1.64 -0.16 4.55
N GLN A 46 1.27 -1.29 3.95
CA GLN A 46 1.93 -2.57 4.21
C GLN A 46 3.37 -2.59 3.69
N LEU A 47 3.64 -2.07 2.48
CA LEU A 47 5.00 -1.92 1.96
C LEU A 47 5.88 -1.09 2.91
N LEU A 48 5.38 0.07 3.35
CA LEU A 48 6.12 0.93 4.27
C LEU A 48 6.42 0.24 5.61
N ARG A 49 5.45 -0.48 6.17
CA ARG A 49 5.67 -1.29 7.37
C ARG A 49 6.71 -2.40 7.17
N ILE A 50 6.74 -3.04 5.99
CA ILE A 50 7.75 -4.07 5.68
C ILE A 50 9.15 -3.44 5.63
N ILE A 51 9.29 -2.25 5.05
CA ILE A 51 10.57 -1.52 5.03
C ILE A 51 11.07 -1.24 6.47
N ASP A 52 10.17 -0.75 7.31
CA ASP A 52 10.48 -0.46 8.72
C ASP A 52 10.85 -1.73 9.50
N ASP A 53 10.12 -2.84 9.28
CA ASP A 53 10.40 -4.13 9.89
C ASP A 53 11.77 -4.67 9.50
N VAL A 54 12.13 -4.64 8.21
CA VAL A 54 13.44 -5.08 7.74
C VAL A 54 14.56 -4.25 8.37
N THR A 55 14.38 -2.94 8.45
CA THR A 55 15.33 -2.01 9.08
C THR A 55 15.52 -2.35 10.57
N PHE A 56 14.42 -2.53 11.28
CA PHE A 56 14.42 -2.87 12.70
C PHE A 56 15.07 -4.24 12.96
N ARG A 57 14.76 -5.25 12.14
CA ARG A 57 15.36 -6.59 12.24
C ARG A 57 16.85 -6.57 11.94
N ALA A 58 17.30 -5.86 10.92
CA ALA A 58 18.73 -5.68 10.63
C ALA A 58 19.50 -5.12 11.82
N TYR A 59 18.93 -4.08 12.47
CA TYR A 59 19.52 -3.46 13.65
C TYR A 59 19.51 -4.37 14.89
N THR A 60 18.38 -5.04 15.17
CA THR A 60 18.21 -5.82 16.39
C THR A 60 18.84 -7.21 16.33
N GLU A 61 18.87 -7.83 15.16
CA GLU A 61 19.45 -9.16 14.93
C GLU A 61 20.94 -9.05 14.51
N PHE A 62 21.46 -7.84 14.33
CA PHE A 62 22.82 -7.57 13.82
C PHE A 62 23.13 -8.31 12.50
N GLN A 63 22.11 -8.44 11.65
CA GLN A 63 22.19 -9.24 10.43
C GLN A 63 22.10 -8.35 9.18
N HIS A 64 22.82 -8.76 8.12
CA HIS A 64 22.74 -8.15 6.80
C HIS A 64 21.59 -8.77 6.00
N PHE A 65 20.83 -7.94 5.30
CA PHE A 65 19.77 -8.38 4.41
C PHE A 65 20.02 -7.89 2.99
N GLU A 66 19.74 -8.75 2.01
CA GLU A 66 19.73 -8.40 0.61
C GLU A 66 18.27 -8.37 0.14
N LEU A 67 17.86 -7.24 -0.42
CA LEU A 67 16.55 -7.04 -1.02
C LEU A 67 16.69 -7.01 -2.54
N GLU A 68 15.82 -7.76 -3.21
CA GLU A 68 15.57 -7.67 -4.64
C GLU A 68 14.07 -7.45 -4.87
N VAL A 69 13.73 -6.39 -5.59
CA VAL A 69 12.35 -6.10 -5.98
C VAL A 69 12.23 -6.13 -7.49
N GLU A 70 11.22 -6.82 -8.02
CA GLU A 70 10.94 -6.88 -9.45
C GLU A 70 9.48 -7.26 -9.69
N GLY A 71 8.83 -6.57 -10.63
CA GLY A 71 7.42 -6.79 -10.93
C GLY A 71 6.60 -6.60 -9.66
N ASN A 72 5.79 -7.56 -9.28
CA ASN A 72 4.97 -7.44 -8.06
C ASN A 72 5.59 -8.13 -6.82
N GLN A 73 6.90 -8.34 -6.82
CA GLN A 73 7.56 -9.15 -5.80
C GLN A 73 8.65 -8.38 -5.07
N TRP A 74 8.72 -8.66 -3.78
CA TRP A 74 9.78 -8.27 -2.87
C TRP A 74 10.40 -9.53 -2.30
N LEU A 75 11.68 -9.72 -2.58
CA LEU A 75 12.43 -10.90 -2.20
C LEU A 75 13.56 -10.48 -1.26
N LEU A 76 13.47 -10.93 -0.01
CA LEU A 76 14.43 -10.62 1.05
C LEU A 76 15.26 -11.86 1.38
N LYS A 77 16.57 -11.77 1.22
CA LYS A 77 17.54 -12.81 1.60
C LYS A 77 18.27 -12.38 2.86
N SER A 78 18.66 -13.36 3.66
CA SER A 78 19.37 -13.12 4.91
C SER A 78 20.33 -14.26 5.18
N GLY A 79 21.61 -14.07 4.85
CA GLY A 79 22.64 -15.10 4.97
C GLY A 79 22.23 -16.42 4.29
N SER A 80 22.26 -17.51 5.06
CA SER A 80 21.90 -18.86 4.58
C SER A 80 20.42 -19.24 4.74
N ASN A 81 19.57 -18.32 5.19
CA ASN A 81 18.14 -18.61 5.36
C ASN A 81 17.41 -18.62 4.02
N GLU A 82 16.27 -19.32 3.96
CA GLU A 82 15.40 -19.28 2.80
C GLU A 82 14.91 -17.84 2.53
N PRO A 83 14.86 -17.41 1.26
CA PRO A 83 14.38 -16.08 0.91
C PRO A 83 12.91 -15.90 1.33
N THR A 84 12.61 -14.77 1.97
CA THR A 84 11.24 -14.36 2.26
C THR A 84 10.68 -13.62 1.06
N ILE A 85 9.57 -14.08 0.51
CA ILE A 85 8.93 -13.49 -0.67
C ILE A 85 7.60 -12.86 -0.27
N HIS A 86 7.46 -11.56 -0.49
CA HIS A 86 6.21 -10.83 -0.40
C HIS A 86 5.71 -10.50 -1.80
N LYS A 87 4.42 -10.73 -2.05
CA LYS A 87 3.75 -10.39 -3.30
C LYS A 87 2.75 -9.27 -3.06
N PHE A 88 2.65 -8.40 -4.06
CA PHE A 88 1.73 -7.27 -4.08
C PHE A 88 0.74 -7.43 -5.24
N ASP A 89 -0.46 -6.91 -5.06
CA ASP A 89 -1.55 -6.95 -6.03
C ASP A 89 -1.64 -5.66 -6.84
N PHE A 90 -1.27 -4.51 -6.25
CA PHE A 90 -1.40 -3.18 -6.83
C PHE A 90 -0.07 -2.42 -6.96
N ILE A 91 1.00 -2.94 -6.38
CA ILE A 91 2.35 -2.36 -6.44
C ILE A 91 3.20 -3.12 -7.45
N GLU A 92 3.84 -2.37 -8.34
CA GLU A 92 4.81 -2.90 -9.30
C GLU A 92 6.15 -2.17 -9.19
N PHE A 93 7.23 -2.94 -9.13
CA PHE A 93 8.59 -2.50 -9.01
C PHE A 93 9.32 -2.67 -10.34
N LYS A 94 10.09 -1.64 -10.72
CA LYS A 94 11.21 -1.86 -11.64
C LYS A 94 12.29 -2.64 -10.89
N ARG A 95 12.99 -3.53 -11.60
CA ARG A 95 14.07 -4.34 -11.01
C ARG A 95 15.08 -3.43 -10.30
N GLN A 96 15.17 -3.57 -8.98
CA GLN A 96 16.09 -2.84 -8.11
C GLN A 96 16.60 -3.79 -7.04
N SER A 97 17.85 -3.60 -6.61
CA SER A 97 18.44 -4.37 -5.52
C SER A 97 19.04 -3.41 -4.50
N PHE A 98 18.88 -3.78 -3.23
CA PHE A 98 19.30 -3.00 -2.09
C PHE A 98 19.89 -3.92 -1.04
N ASP A 99 20.93 -3.44 -0.38
CA ASP A 99 21.44 -4.03 0.84
C ASP A 99 20.98 -3.25 2.08
N VAL A 100 20.69 -3.95 3.16
CA VAL A 100 20.49 -3.38 4.51
C VAL A 100 21.59 -3.92 5.41
N ASN A 101 22.43 -3.02 5.90
CA ASN A 101 23.51 -3.41 6.80
C ASN A 101 22.99 -3.72 8.21
N SER A 102 23.84 -4.33 9.05
CA SER A 102 23.51 -4.68 10.44
C SER A 102 23.20 -3.50 11.38
N HIS A 103 23.32 -2.26 10.89
CA HIS A 103 22.94 -1.06 11.62
C HIS A 103 21.58 -0.50 11.16
N GLY A 104 20.89 -1.19 10.24
CA GLY A 104 19.58 -0.79 9.72
C GLY A 104 19.63 0.27 8.62
N PHE A 105 20.78 0.52 8.00
CA PHE A 105 20.88 1.48 6.90
C PHE A 105 20.82 0.78 5.55
N TRP A 106 20.03 1.35 4.66
CA TRP A 106 19.90 0.94 3.27
C TRP A 106 21.06 1.50 2.45
N SER A 107 21.59 0.68 1.55
CA SER A 107 22.64 1.05 0.59
C SER A 107 22.23 2.21 -0.34
N ASN A 108 20.98 2.20 -0.82
CA ASN A 108 20.38 3.30 -1.57
C ASN A 108 19.31 3.99 -0.73
N ASP A 109 19.16 5.29 -0.93
CA ASP A 109 18.20 6.09 -0.17
C ASP A 109 16.78 6.05 -0.76
N LEU A 110 16.61 5.74 -2.04
CA LEU A 110 15.31 5.82 -2.71
C LEU A 110 14.83 4.47 -3.24
N LEU A 111 13.61 4.09 -2.87
CA LEU A 111 12.86 3.01 -3.50
C LEU A 111 11.79 3.58 -4.41
N PHE A 112 11.71 3.09 -5.65
CA PHE A 112 10.70 3.48 -6.63
C PHE A 112 9.71 2.34 -6.91
N TRP A 113 8.43 2.67 -7.04
CA TRP A 113 7.38 1.74 -7.45
C TRP A 113 6.27 2.43 -8.26
N LEU A 114 5.40 1.63 -8.86
CA LEU A 114 4.24 2.03 -9.64
C LEU A 114 2.96 1.54 -8.95
N GLU A 115 1.93 2.38 -8.98
CA GLU A 115 0.56 2.07 -8.56
C GLU A 115 -0.37 2.33 -9.75
N GLY A 116 -0.55 1.29 -10.58
CA GLY A 116 -1.04 1.50 -11.95
C GLY A 116 -0.09 2.43 -12.71
N GLU A 117 -0.61 3.52 -13.27
CA GLU A 117 0.18 4.50 -14.02
C GLU A 117 0.97 5.51 -13.16
N ARG A 118 0.79 5.46 -11.82
CA ARG A 118 1.38 6.48 -10.93
C ARG A 118 2.72 6.01 -10.38
N GLN A 119 3.79 6.70 -10.75
CA GLN A 119 5.09 6.51 -10.12
C GLN A 119 5.15 7.13 -8.73
N ARG A 120 5.69 6.36 -7.79
CA ARG A 120 5.90 6.72 -6.40
C ARG A 120 7.35 6.45 -6.02
N GLN A 121 7.76 7.11 -4.93
CA GLN A 121 9.05 6.88 -4.31
C GLN A 121 8.95 7.12 -2.81
N THR A 122 9.84 6.50 -2.05
CA THR A 122 10.05 6.79 -0.63
C THR A 122 11.54 6.87 -0.34
N ARG A 123 11.89 7.69 0.65
CA ARG A 123 13.22 7.62 1.26
C ARG A 123 13.28 6.43 2.21
N LEU A 124 14.41 5.76 2.23
CA LEU A 124 14.68 4.57 3.02
C LEU A 124 15.55 4.90 4.24
N ASN A 125 16.43 5.90 4.14
CA ASN A 125 17.27 6.34 5.25
C ASN A 125 16.75 7.64 5.86
N PRO A 126 17.00 7.87 7.17
CA PRO A 126 16.70 9.14 7.80
C PRO A 126 17.53 10.27 7.18
N GLU A 127 16.97 11.47 7.16
CA GLU A 127 17.66 12.66 6.68
C GLU A 127 18.92 12.90 7.52
N ARG A 128 20.08 12.97 6.86
CA ARG A 128 21.32 13.31 7.54
C ARG A 128 21.18 14.75 8.03
N ILE A 129 21.12 14.93 9.35
CA ILE A 129 21.30 16.25 9.95
C ILE A 129 22.77 16.59 9.68
N GLU A 130 23.04 17.36 8.62
CA GLU A 130 24.28 18.11 8.52
C GLU A 130 24.36 18.96 9.79
N GLY A 131 25.34 18.63 10.63
CA GLY A 131 25.75 19.55 11.68
C GLY A 131 26.08 20.86 10.97
N SER A 132 25.42 21.93 11.39
CA SER A 132 25.79 23.30 11.05
C SER A 132 27.32 23.43 11.10
N ASP A 133 27.92 23.71 9.94
CA ASP A 133 29.26 24.28 9.82
C ASP A 133 29.26 25.69 10.46
N ASP A 134 29.12 25.73 11.79
CA ASP A 134 29.26 26.94 12.57
C ASP A 134 29.85 26.54 13.92
N ASP A 135 31.13 26.19 13.91
CA ASP A 135 32.01 26.43 15.04
C ASP A 135 33.49 26.41 14.61
N SER A 136 34.05 27.63 14.58
CA SER A 136 35.42 27.97 14.99
C SER A 136 36.60 27.66 14.04
N ASN A 137 37.06 28.68 13.29
CA ASN A 137 38.17 29.56 13.69
C ASN A 137 38.49 30.63 12.62
#